data_AF-A0A0C3DFY7-F1
#
_entry.id   AF-A0A0C3DFY7-F1
#
_cell.length_a   1.000
_cell.length_b   1.000
_cell.length_c   1.000
_cell.angle_alpha   90.00
_cell.angle_beta   90.00
_cell.angle_gamma   90.00
#
_symmetry.space_group_name_H-M   'P 1'
#
loop_
_entity.id
_entity.type
_entity.pdbx_description
1 polymer ?
#
loop_
_entity_poly.entity_id
_entity_poly.type
_entity_poly.pdbx_seq_one_letter_code
_entity_poly.pdbx_strand_id
1 'polypeptide(L)'
;MVFHWLFIPWLQVELNHYCNCINNSCKCHDRKKILLHGIPELIYTCAKDYGALNFREMVSAAAIDHVCKLYIDPKHIVFNLVLPTLSVFLNKCYHQLGSPSCKGVPAVLMAIGTEQHDMEDKLILLLGLQDLHETEKYMEAAHIQAMDQMANDEPELIDATPPLLVAQFSSDEDMDAEEDEVDISL
;
A
#
# COMPACT_ATOMS: atom_id res chain seq x y z
N MET A 1 11.38 -18.27 -12.53
CA MET A 1 10.20 -19.11 -12.21
C MET A 1 10.23 -19.65 -10.78
N VAL A 2 11.30 -20.31 -10.31
CA VAL A 2 11.45 -20.73 -8.89
C VAL A 2 11.34 -19.55 -7.92
N PHE A 3 11.91 -18.40 -8.30
CA PHE A 3 11.79 -17.16 -7.54
C PHE A 3 10.34 -16.77 -7.25
N HIS A 4 9.44 -16.84 -8.24
CA HIS A 4 8.04 -16.45 -8.04
C HIS A 4 7.32 -17.42 -7.10
N TRP A 5 7.68 -18.71 -7.16
CA TRP A 5 7.13 -19.75 -6.30
C TRP A 5 7.54 -19.60 -4.82
N LEU A 6 8.80 -19.24 -4.55
CA LEU A 6 9.33 -19.10 -3.18
C LEU A 6 9.18 -17.69 -2.61
N PHE A 7 9.59 -16.68 -3.38
CA PHE A 7 9.78 -15.33 -2.89
C PHE A 7 8.45 -14.59 -2.71
N ILE A 8 7.50 -14.74 -3.63
CA ILE A 8 6.24 -13.98 -3.58
C ILE A 8 5.41 -14.38 -2.35
N PRO A 9 5.19 -15.68 -2.04
CA PRO A 9 4.46 -16.06 -0.82
C PRO A 9 5.19 -15.62 0.46
N TRP A 10 6.51 -15.74 0.48
CA TRP A 10 7.32 -15.27 1.61
C TRP A 10 7.20 -13.76 1.81
N LEU A 11 7.33 -12.98 0.73
CA LEU A 11 7.18 -11.52 0.75
C LEU A 11 5.78 -11.11 1.21
N GLN A 12 4.74 -11.81 0.76
CA GLN A 12 3.37 -11.56 1.21
C GLN A 12 3.23 -11.75 2.72
N VAL A 13 3.81 -12.81 3.29
CA VAL A 13 3.81 -13.04 4.75
C VAL A 13 4.55 -11.91 5.47
N GLU A 14 5.70 -11.48 4.97
CA GLU A 14 6.47 -10.38 5.58
C GLU A 14 5.72 -9.05 5.52
N LEU A 15 5.11 -8.73 4.38
CA LEU A 15 4.28 -7.53 4.21
C LEU A 15 3.06 -7.55 5.13
N ASN A 16 2.41 -8.71 5.30
CA ASN A 16 1.30 -8.87 6.24
C ASN A 16 1.77 -8.64 7.68
N HIS A 17 2.93 -9.16 8.05
CA HIS A 17 3.52 -8.93 9.37
C HIS A 17 3.85 -7.45 9.58
N TYR A 18 4.48 -6.80 8.59
CA TYR A 18 4.77 -5.37 8.63
C TYR A 18 3.50 -4.52 8.76
N CYS A 19 2.47 -4.80 7.97
CA CYS A 19 1.17 -4.14 8.05
C CYS A 19 0.57 -4.28 9.45
N ASN A 20 0.59 -5.50 10.00
CA ASN A 20 0.12 -5.77 11.35
C ASN A 20 0.91 -4.98 12.40
N CYS A 21 2.25 -4.94 12.31
CA CYS A 21 3.08 -4.16 13.21
C CYS A 21 2.76 -2.66 13.13
N ILE A 22 2.67 -2.08 11.94
CA ILE A 22 2.40 -0.65 11.74
C ILE A 22 1.00 -0.28 12.23
N ASN A 23 0.00 -1.12 11.98
CA ASN A 23 -1.37 -0.84 12.37
C ASN A 23 -1.59 -0.97 13.87
N ASN A 24 -0.86 -1.87 14.54
CA ASN A 24 -1.01 -2.13 15.98
C ASN A 24 0.00 -1.39 16.87
N SER A 25 1.07 -0.82 16.31
CA SER A 25 2.05 -0.10 17.12
C SER A 25 1.60 1.34 17.39
N CYS A 26 1.77 1.78 18.64
CA CYS A 26 1.67 3.20 18.98
C CYS A 26 2.75 3.98 18.21
N LYS A 27 2.35 5.02 17.48
CA LYS A 27 3.32 5.94 16.86
C LYS A 27 4.07 6.69 17.96
N CYS A 28 5.40 6.69 17.89
CA CYS A 28 6.22 7.53 18.75
C CYS A 28 5.81 8.99 18.59
N HIS A 29 5.66 9.68 19.72
CA HIS A 29 5.27 11.08 19.72
C HIS A 29 6.39 11.94 19.14
N ASP A 30 6.13 12.56 17.98
CA ASP A 30 7.00 13.57 17.37
C ASP A 30 6.38 14.96 17.61
N ARG A 31 7.12 15.83 18.30
CA ARG A 31 6.65 17.18 18.65
C ARG A 31 6.54 18.11 17.44
N LYS A 32 7.22 17.79 16.32
CA LYS A 32 7.17 18.58 15.08
C LYS A 32 6.00 18.19 14.17
N LYS A 33 5.31 17.09 14.49
CA LYS A 33 4.26 16.52 13.65
C LYS A 33 2.96 16.38 14.42
N ILE A 34 1.89 16.96 13.90
CA ILE A 34 0.55 16.66 14.39
C ILE A 34 0.18 15.27 13.88
N LEU A 35 0.20 14.28 14.78
CA LEU A 35 -0.24 12.92 14.49
C LEU A 35 -1.64 12.71 15.04
N LEU A 36 -2.45 11.94 14.31
CA LEU A 36 -3.70 11.40 14.82
C LEU A 36 -3.41 10.67 16.14
N HIS A 37 -4.23 10.94 17.16
CA HIS A 37 -4.04 10.39 18.48
C HIS A 37 -4.30 8.87 18.48
N GLY A 38 -3.28 8.08 18.83
CA GLY A 38 -3.44 6.66 19.14
C GLY A 38 -2.97 5.69 18.05
N ILE A 39 -3.25 4.41 18.29
CA ILE A 39 -2.94 3.30 17.39
C ILE A 39 -3.90 3.37 16.20
N PRO A 40 -3.42 3.33 14.94
CA PRO A 40 -4.29 3.39 13.77
C PRO A 40 -5.46 2.42 13.80
N GLU A 41 -5.22 1.16 14.16
CA GLU A 41 -6.27 0.14 14.29
C GLU A 41 -7.37 0.57 15.28
N LEU A 42 -6.99 1.16 16.42
CA LEU A 42 -7.92 1.60 17.45
C LEU A 42 -8.76 2.80 17.00
N ILE A 43 -8.20 3.68 16.17
CA ILE A 43 -8.94 4.79 15.55
C ILE A 43 -10.00 4.24 14.59
N TYR A 44 -9.70 3.17 13.85
CA TYR A 44 -10.66 2.52 12.97
C TYR A 44 -11.77 1.79 13.73
N THR A 45 -11.43 1.04 14.79
CA THR A 45 -12.43 0.26 15.54
C THR A 45 -13.27 1.13 16.48
N CYS A 46 -12.68 2.20 17.03
CA CYS A 46 -13.29 3.04 18.06
C CYS A 46 -13.41 4.51 17.61
N ALA A 47 -13.74 4.75 16.33
CA ALA A 47 -13.80 6.11 15.75
C ALA A 47 -14.67 7.11 16.55
N LYS A 48 -15.72 6.61 17.22
CA LYS A 48 -16.62 7.42 18.07
C LYS A 48 -15.89 8.08 19.25
N ASP A 49 -14.93 7.40 19.84
CA ASP A 49 -14.19 7.89 21.02
C ASP A 49 -13.24 9.04 20.66
N TYR A 50 -12.90 9.16 19.37
CA TYR A 50 -12.01 10.19 18.82
C TYR A 50 -12.75 11.33 18.13
N GLY A 51 -14.09 11.32 18.13
CA GLY A 51 -14.89 12.33 17.42
C GLY A 51 -14.64 12.36 15.91
N ALA A 52 -14.11 11.27 15.33
CA ALA A 52 -13.75 11.22 13.93
C ALA A 52 -14.99 11.06 13.05
N LEU A 53 -15.13 11.92 12.03
CA LEU A 53 -16.13 11.75 10.98
C LEU A 53 -15.63 10.70 9.99
N ASN A 54 -16.42 9.66 9.77
CA ASN A 54 -16.08 8.62 8.81
C ASN A 54 -16.55 9.03 7.41
N PHE A 55 -15.63 9.54 6.58
CA PHE A 55 -15.89 9.85 5.18
C PHE A 55 -15.73 8.64 4.25
N ARG A 56 -15.48 7.45 4.81
CA ARG A 56 -15.33 6.24 4.00
C ARG A 56 -16.69 5.84 3.45
N GLU A 57 -16.82 5.93 2.14
CA GLU A 57 -17.93 5.30 1.44
C GLU A 57 -17.89 3.79 1.72
N MET A 58 -18.91 3.30 2.42
CA MET A 58 -19.03 1.89 2.81
C MET A 58 -19.45 1.09 1.59
N VAL A 59 -18.48 0.72 0.75
CA VAL A 59 -18.73 -0.24 -0.32
C VAL A 59 -19.02 -1.60 0.34
N SER A 60 -20.22 -2.12 0.10
CA SER A 60 -20.59 -3.42 0.65
C SER A 60 -19.66 -4.52 0.13
N ALA A 61 -19.23 -5.43 1.02
CA ALA A 61 -18.40 -6.57 0.61
C ALA A 61 -19.08 -7.39 -0.49
N ALA A 62 -20.41 -7.50 -0.44
CA ALA A 62 -21.20 -8.15 -1.47
C ALA A 62 -21.08 -7.47 -2.85
N ALA A 63 -21.02 -6.13 -2.91
CA ALA A 63 -20.82 -5.40 -4.15
C ALA A 63 -19.41 -5.62 -4.72
N ILE A 64 -18.37 -5.62 -3.88
CA ILE A 64 -17.01 -5.95 -4.31
C ILE A 64 -16.96 -7.38 -4.85
N ASP A 65 -17.54 -8.34 -4.14
CA ASP A 65 -17.61 -9.74 -4.58
C ASP A 65 -18.37 -9.89 -5.90
N HIS A 66 -19.45 -9.13 -6.08
CA HIS A 66 -20.22 -9.11 -7.32
C HIS A 66 -19.38 -8.57 -8.49
N VAL A 67 -18.71 -7.42 -8.31
CA VAL A 67 -17.82 -6.82 -9.32
C VAL A 67 -16.66 -7.77 -9.64
N CYS A 68 -16.04 -8.37 -8.63
CA CYS A 68 -15.01 -9.39 -8.81
C CYS A 68 -15.54 -10.56 -9.64
N LYS A 69 -16.71 -11.13 -9.32
CA LYS A 69 -17.28 -12.22 -10.12
C LYS A 69 -17.65 -11.81 -11.56
N LEU A 70 -18.06 -10.55 -11.74
CA LEU A 70 -18.48 -10.02 -13.03
C LEU A 70 -17.30 -9.78 -13.99
N TYR A 71 -16.19 -9.27 -13.46
CA TYR A 71 -15.05 -8.85 -14.30
C TYR A 71 -13.81 -9.73 -14.16
N ILE A 72 -13.71 -10.50 -13.08
CA ILE A 72 -12.54 -11.31 -12.77
C ILE A 72 -12.91 -12.78 -12.90
N ASP A 73 -12.43 -13.43 -13.96
CA ASP A 73 -12.48 -14.89 -14.04
C ASP A 73 -11.42 -15.46 -13.09
N PRO A 74 -11.81 -16.14 -11.99
CA PRO A 74 -10.86 -16.71 -11.04
C PRO A 74 -10.02 -17.84 -11.65
N LYS A 75 -10.43 -18.40 -12.80
CA LYS A 75 -9.68 -19.43 -13.53
C LYS A 75 -8.71 -18.83 -14.55
N HIS A 76 -8.61 -17.51 -14.64
CA HIS A 76 -7.73 -16.85 -15.58
C HIS A 76 -6.26 -17.13 -15.24
N ILE A 77 -5.47 -17.48 -16.25
CA ILE A 77 -4.07 -17.88 -16.09
C ILE A 77 -3.16 -16.80 -15.48
N VAL A 78 -3.57 -15.54 -15.54
CA VAL A 78 -2.84 -14.41 -14.91
C VAL A 78 -2.83 -14.52 -13.39
N PHE A 79 -3.83 -15.16 -12.78
CA PHE A 79 -3.86 -15.40 -11.34
C PHE A 79 -3.00 -16.59 -10.92
N ASN A 80 -2.51 -17.39 -11.87
CA ASN A 80 -1.56 -18.44 -11.56
C ASN A 80 -0.19 -17.82 -11.34
N LEU A 81 0.19 -17.71 -10.06
CA LEU A 81 1.53 -17.26 -9.64
C LEU A 81 2.65 -18.01 -10.38
N VAL A 82 2.43 -19.31 -10.60
CA VAL A 82 3.28 -20.19 -11.40
C VAL A 82 2.38 -21.16 -12.15
N LEU A 83 2.78 -21.56 -13.36
CA LEU A 83 2.05 -22.55 -14.16
C LEU A 83 1.81 -23.84 -13.33
N PRO A 84 0.60 -24.41 -13.30
CA PRO A 84 0.27 -25.54 -12.42
C PRO A 84 1.23 -26.73 -12.58
N THR A 85 1.58 -27.08 -13.83
CA THR A 85 2.54 -28.15 -14.13
C THR A 85 3.90 -27.92 -13.47
N LEU A 86 4.38 -26.67 -13.47
CA LEU A 86 5.64 -26.31 -12.84
C LEU A 86 5.52 -26.34 -11.32
N SER A 87 4.38 -25.93 -10.74
CA SER A 87 4.17 -26.01 -9.29
C SER A 87 4.24 -27.45 -8.78
N VAL A 88 3.71 -28.43 -9.53
CA VAL A 88 3.78 -29.86 -9.17
C VAL A 88 5.22 -30.34 -9.18
N PHE A 89 5.99 -29.94 -10.20
CA PHE A 89 7.41 -30.26 -10.28
C PHE A 89 8.22 -29.65 -9.12
N LEU A 90 8.00 -28.37 -8.81
CA LEU A 90 8.68 -27.68 -7.72
C LEU A 90 8.34 -28.27 -6.36
N ASN A 91 7.08 -28.61 -6.11
CA ASN A 91 6.67 -29.31 -4.88
C ASN A 91 7.37 -30.66 -4.74
N LYS A 92 7.46 -31.44 -5.82
CA LYS A 92 8.18 -32.72 -5.81
C LYS A 92 9.65 -32.53 -5.43
N CYS A 93 10.33 -31.56 -6.04
CA CYS A 93 11.72 -31.23 -5.70
C CYS A 93 11.85 -30.74 -4.24
N TYR A 94 10.93 -29.90 -3.78
CA TYR A 94 10.92 -29.38 -2.42
C TYR A 94 10.73 -30.48 -1.36
N HIS A 95 9.88 -31.47 -1.63
CA HIS A 95 9.71 -32.64 -0.76
C HIS A 95 10.94 -33.56 -0.79
N GLN A 96 11.60 -33.72 -1.94
CA GLN A 96 12.85 -34.47 -2.03
C GLN A 96 13.99 -33.82 -1.21
N LEU A 97 13.95 -32.49 -1.06
CA LEU A 97 14.88 -31.73 -0.22
C LEU A 97 14.54 -31.76 1.28
N GLY A 98 13.53 -32.53 1.70
CA GLY A 98 13.14 -32.64 3.11
C GLY A 98 12.29 -31.48 3.63
N SER A 99 11.69 -30.69 2.73
CA SER A 99 10.77 -29.58 3.07
C SER A 99 11.33 -28.62 4.13
N PRO A 100 12.47 -27.96 3.86
CA PRO A 100 13.09 -27.06 4.82
C PRO A 100 12.14 -25.92 5.19
N SER A 101 11.97 -25.69 6.49
CA SER A 101 11.11 -24.63 7.03
C SER A 101 11.58 -23.25 6.55
N CYS A 102 10.73 -22.53 5.83
CA CYS A 102 10.99 -21.17 5.31
C CYS A 102 10.94 -20.07 6.39
N LYS A 103 11.29 -20.38 7.65
CA LYS A 103 11.29 -19.40 8.74
C LYS A 103 12.57 -18.54 8.66
N GLY A 104 12.42 -17.28 8.27
CA GLY A 104 13.52 -16.33 8.02
C GLY A 104 13.75 -16.06 6.53
N VAL A 105 14.74 -15.22 6.18
CA VAL A 105 15.21 -15.03 4.79
C VAL A 105 15.32 -16.41 4.15
N PRO A 106 14.77 -16.66 2.94
CA PRO A 106 14.58 -18.01 2.45
C PRO A 106 15.91 -18.77 2.53
N ALA A 107 15.99 -19.76 3.42
CA ALA A 107 17.22 -20.54 3.62
C ALA A 107 17.70 -21.17 2.30
N VAL A 108 16.78 -21.36 1.35
CA VAL A 108 17.03 -21.77 -0.03
C VAL A 108 17.81 -20.71 -0.84
N LEU A 109 17.55 -19.42 -0.67
CA LEU A 109 18.35 -18.33 -1.27
C LEU A 109 19.77 -18.29 -0.69
N MET A 110 19.90 -18.53 0.62
CA MET A 110 21.22 -18.65 1.26
C MET A 110 21.96 -19.90 0.76
N ALA A 111 21.28 -21.05 0.65
CA ALA A 111 21.88 -22.31 0.22
C ALA A 111 22.29 -22.32 -1.26
N ILE A 112 21.56 -21.62 -2.13
CA ILE A 112 21.93 -21.47 -3.55
C ILE A 112 23.14 -20.53 -3.72
N GLY A 113 23.39 -19.63 -2.76
CA GLY A 113 24.56 -18.73 -2.76
C GLY A 113 25.83 -19.31 -2.14
N THR A 114 25.79 -20.52 -1.55
CA THR A 114 26.94 -21.05 -0.78
C THR A 114 27.76 -22.13 -1.49
N GLU A 115 27.38 -22.54 -2.70
CA GLU A 115 28.23 -23.42 -3.49
C GLU A 115 28.92 -22.62 -4.60
N GLN A 116 30.23 -22.40 -4.40
CA GLN A 116 31.25 -22.00 -5.38
C GLN A 116 31.62 -20.50 -5.48
N HIS A 117 32.47 -19.98 -4.58
CA HIS A 117 33.87 -19.57 -4.89
C HIS A 117 34.55 -18.79 -3.74
N ASP A 118 35.79 -19.17 -3.44
CA ASP A 118 36.75 -18.45 -2.57
C ASP A 118 37.36 -17.22 -3.28
N MET A 119 36.55 -16.31 -3.80
CA MET A 119 37.03 -15.01 -4.30
C MET A 119 36.05 -13.91 -3.96
N GLU A 120 36.39 -13.09 -2.95
CA GLU A 120 35.91 -11.71 -2.71
C GLU A 120 34.55 -11.37 -3.35
N ASP A 121 33.48 -12.02 -2.89
CA ASP A 121 32.14 -11.86 -3.48
C ASP A 121 31.49 -10.56 -3.03
N LYS A 122 31.75 -9.52 -3.82
CA LYS A 122 30.87 -8.36 -3.99
C LYS A 122 29.51 -8.90 -4.46
N LEU A 123 28.52 -8.92 -3.56
CA LEU A 123 27.12 -9.24 -3.86
C LEU A 123 26.72 -8.61 -5.20
N ILE A 124 26.55 -9.44 -6.23
CA ILE A 124 26.09 -8.97 -7.53
C ILE A 124 24.63 -8.56 -7.34
N LEU A 125 24.40 -7.28 -7.05
CA LEU A 125 23.08 -6.67 -7.13
C LEU A 125 22.51 -6.95 -8.52
N LEU A 126 21.23 -7.34 -8.59
CA LEU A 126 20.50 -7.50 -9.85
C LEU A 126 20.76 -6.29 -10.74
N LEU A 127 21.00 -6.51 -12.04
CA LEU A 127 21.46 -5.49 -13.00
C LEU A 127 20.63 -4.18 -12.99
N GLY A 128 19.38 -4.19 -12.51
CA GLY A 128 18.52 -3.01 -12.34
C GLY A 128 18.57 -2.29 -10.98
N LEU A 129 19.30 -2.82 -10.01
CA LEU A 129 19.53 -2.21 -8.68
C LEU A 129 20.92 -1.57 -8.55
N GLN A 130 21.80 -1.75 -9.54
CA GLN A 130 23.16 -1.19 -9.53
C GLN A 130 23.17 0.33 -9.77
N ASP A 131 22.15 0.86 -10.44
CA ASP A 131 22.01 2.30 -10.72
C ASP A 131 21.29 3.08 -9.61
N LEU A 132 20.88 2.42 -8.52
CA LEU A 132 20.37 3.10 -7.35
C LEU A 132 21.57 3.70 -6.59
N HIS A 133 22.19 4.73 -7.17
CA HIS A 133 23.23 5.52 -6.53
C HIS A 133 22.70 5.92 -5.15
N GLU A 134 23.47 5.57 -4.13
CA GLU A 134 23.25 5.91 -2.73
C GLU A 134 22.62 7.30 -2.64
N THR A 135 21.39 7.34 -2.14
CA THR A 135 20.58 8.55 -1.94
C THR A 135 21.10 9.39 -0.77
N GLU A 136 22.42 9.36 -0.53
CA GLU A 136 23.12 10.15 0.47
C GLU A 136 23.27 11.62 0.06
N LYS A 137 22.93 11.98 -1.19
CA LYS A 137 23.04 13.37 -1.69
C LYS A 137 21.78 14.24 -1.56
N TYR A 138 20.67 13.74 -1.01
CA TYR A 138 19.44 14.55 -0.90
C TYR A 138 19.38 15.49 0.30
N MET A 139 20.46 15.59 1.09
CA MET A 139 20.59 16.60 2.16
C MET A 139 21.82 17.45 1.91
N GLU A 140 21.90 18.06 0.73
CA GLU A 140 22.88 19.10 0.43
C GLU A 140 22.66 20.27 1.40
N ALA A 141 23.74 20.69 2.08
CA ALA A 141 23.75 21.68 3.15
C ALA A 141 23.08 23.03 2.79
N ALA A 142 22.91 23.31 1.49
CA ALA A 142 22.19 24.47 0.99
C ALA A 142 20.68 24.46 1.35
N HIS A 143 20.04 23.29 1.46
CA HIS A 143 18.61 23.23 1.82
C HIS A 143 18.37 23.58 3.30
N ILE A 144 19.31 23.24 4.18
CA ILE A 144 19.24 23.60 5.61
C ILE A 144 19.39 25.12 5.78
N GLN A 145 20.30 25.75 5.02
CA GLN A 145 20.51 27.20 5.09
C GLN A 145 19.31 28.02 4.57
N ALA A 146 18.58 27.51 3.57
CA ALA A 146 17.37 28.15 3.05
C ALA A 146 16.19 28.07 4.04
N MET A 147 16.10 27.00 4.84
CA MET A 147 15.05 26.88 5.87
C MET A 147 15.29 27.81 7.07
N ASP A 148 16.55 28.05 7.45
CA ASP A 148 16.89 28.99 8.53
C ASP A 148 16.64 30.46 8.13
N GLN A 149 16.69 30.80 6.83
CA GLN A 149 16.34 32.14 6.35
C GLN A 149 14.83 32.41 6.44
N MET A 150 13.99 31.44 6.08
CA MET A 150 12.53 31.58 6.18
C MET A 150 12.00 31.63 7.63
N ALA A 151 12.76 31.14 8.61
CA ALA A 151 12.39 31.20 10.02
C ALA A 151 12.66 32.57 10.67
N ASN A 152 13.47 33.42 10.04
CA ASN A 152 13.85 34.74 10.57
C ASN A 152 13.16 35.92 9.86
N ASP A 153 12.42 35.66 8.78
CA ASP A 153 11.59 36.68 8.14
C ASP A 153 10.27 36.81 8.90
N GLU A 154 10.19 37.86 9.73
CA GLU A 154 8.98 38.28 10.42
C GLU A 154 7.90 38.63 9.37
N PRO A 155 6.69 38.04 9.43
CA PRO A 155 5.69 38.26 8.40
C PRO A 155 5.20 39.71 8.45
N GLU A 156 5.44 40.48 7.39
CA GLU A 156 4.82 41.79 7.20
C GLU A 156 3.28 41.63 7.25
N LEU A 157 2.66 42.46 8.08
CA LEU A 157 1.23 42.48 8.31
C LEU A 157 0.50 42.93 7.02
N ILE A 158 0.05 41.96 6.22
CA ILE A 158 -0.81 42.25 5.07
C ILE A 158 -2.21 42.54 5.61
N ASP A 159 -2.62 43.80 5.48
CA ASP A 159 -3.93 44.31 5.86
C ASP A 159 -5.04 43.55 5.09
N ALA A 160 -5.80 42.76 5.83
CA ALA A 160 -6.78 41.84 5.27
C ALA A 160 -8.05 42.60 4.86
N THR A 161 -8.16 42.96 3.59
CA THR A 161 -9.48 43.09 2.94
C THR A 161 -9.73 41.84 2.08
N PRO A 162 -10.58 40.89 2.50
CA PRO A 162 -10.86 39.71 1.71
C PRO A 162 -11.72 40.07 0.49
N PRO A 163 -11.38 39.62 -0.73
CA PRO A 163 -12.30 39.74 -1.86
C PRO A 163 -13.45 38.74 -1.67
N LEU A 164 -14.65 39.29 -1.59
CA LEU A 164 -15.92 38.58 -1.44
C LEU A 164 -16.25 37.85 -2.76
N LEU A 165 -15.76 36.61 -2.90
CA LEU A 165 -16.16 35.71 -3.99
C LEU A 165 -17.51 35.08 -3.64
N VAL A 166 -18.60 35.74 -4.08
CA VAL A 166 -19.92 35.12 -4.15
C VAL A 166 -19.91 34.12 -5.29
N ALA A 167 -19.69 32.85 -4.99
CA ALA A 167 -20.00 31.77 -5.91
C ALA A 167 -21.54 31.61 -5.94
N GLN A 168 -22.18 32.12 -6.99
CA GLN A 168 -23.58 31.79 -7.29
C GLN A 168 -23.61 30.43 -7.97
N PHE A 169 -23.96 29.38 -7.23
CA PHE A 169 -24.44 28.13 -7.81
C PHE A 169 -25.96 28.19 -7.81
N SER A 170 -26.54 28.46 -8.98
CA SER A 170 -27.98 28.31 -9.24
C SER A 170 -28.24 26.86 -9.59
N SER A 171 -28.97 26.15 -8.73
CA SER A 171 -29.45 24.79 -8.97
C SER A 171 -30.92 24.86 -9.40
N ASP A 172 -31.16 24.76 -10.70
CA ASP A 172 -32.50 24.51 -11.24
C ASP A 172 -32.50 23.08 -11.78
N GLU A 173 -32.93 22.14 -10.93
CA GLU A 173 -33.35 20.80 -11.34
C GLU A 173 -34.89 20.79 -11.39
N ASP A 174 -35.44 20.93 -12.59
CA ASP A 174 -36.84 20.64 -12.85
C ASP A 174 -37.02 19.12 -12.93
N MET A 175 -37.72 18.57 -11.94
CA MET A 175 -38.23 17.20 -11.95
C MET A 175 -39.52 17.14 -12.78
N ASP A 176 -39.41 16.64 -14.02
CA ASP A 176 -40.58 16.13 -14.73
C ASP A 176 -40.83 14.68 -14.29
N ALA A 177 -41.86 14.50 -13.47
CA ALA A 177 -42.48 13.21 -13.20
C ALA A 177 -43.54 12.98 -14.28
N GLU A 178 -43.31 12.01 -15.16
CA GLU A 178 -44.35 11.44 -16.02
C GLU A 178 -44.73 10.06 -15.48
N GLU A 179 -46.01 9.91 -15.22
CA GLU A 179 -46.66 8.74 -14.65
C GLU A 179 -46.85 7.68 -15.76
N ASP A 180 -46.22 6.51 -15.62
CA ASP A 180 -46.57 5.35 -16.45
C ASP A 180 -47.77 4.61 -15.83
N GLU A 181 -48.95 4.82 -16.42
CA GLU A 181 -50.17 4.05 -16.25
C GLU A 181 -49.96 2.61 -16.76
N VAL A 182 -49.86 1.64 -15.83
CA VAL A 182 -49.87 0.22 -16.18
C VAL A 182 -51.31 -0.28 -16.20
N ASP A 183 -51.87 -0.38 -17.40
CA ASP A 183 -53.17 -0.99 -17.66
C ASP A 183 -53.05 -2.53 -17.58
N ILE A 184 -53.58 -3.11 -16.49
CA ILE A 184 -53.67 -4.56 -16.29
C ILE A 184 -55.03 -5.01 -16.82
N SER A 185 -55.04 -5.56 -18.03
CA SER A 185 -56.17 -6.32 -18.55
C SER A 185 -55.97 -7.82 -18.31
N LEU A 186 -57.03 -8.42 -17.77
CA LEU A 186 -57.24 -9.76 -17.22
C LEU A 186 -56.94 -10.93 -18.18
#